data_AF-A0A9J7ISZ7-F1
#
_entry.id   AF-A0A9J7ISZ7-F1
#
_cell.length_a   1.000
_cell.length_b   1.000
_cell.length_c   1.000
_cell.angle_alpha   90.00
_cell.angle_beta   90.00
_cell.angle_gamma   90.00
#
_symmetry.space_group_name_H-M   'P 1'
#
loop_
_entity.id
_entity.type
_entity.pdbx_description
1 polymer ?
#
loop_
_entity_poly.entity_id
_entity_poly.type
_entity_poly.pdbx_seq_one_letter_code
_entity_poly.pdbx_strand_id
1 'polypeptide(L)'
;MKTEVPMCKRCCFCLPLRQGLLVWGYIKLIADLYILAILAYLLVIIIAFKVFEVEFACLIIAIAIFLIDFALTIVFVVGVHKKIVKYLRLFYILSIVMLAITLLLMIAYIGLVASFPWYSSTAELWEHYIKVYSSFFLVLVVQIYFILLLRSEIIKLKNSRKFRFVNNTAEALCSMECEVPAAAEAAEGRQ
;
A
#
# COMPACT_ATOMS: atom_id res chain seq x y z
N MET A 1 -11.81 -26.03 -11.77
CA MET A 1 -11.72 -24.77 -12.56
C MET A 1 -10.68 -23.88 -11.91
N LYS A 2 -9.59 -23.55 -12.60
CA LYS A 2 -8.63 -22.55 -12.11
C LYS A 2 -9.26 -21.19 -12.40
N THR A 3 -9.74 -20.51 -11.36
CA THR A 3 -10.31 -19.17 -11.50
C THR A 3 -9.17 -18.21 -11.86
N GLU A 4 -9.02 -17.93 -13.16
CA GLU A 4 -8.02 -16.96 -13.64
C GLU A 4 -8.51 -15.55 -13.30
N VAL A 5 -7.94 -14.98 -12.23
CA VAL A 5 -8.27 -13.62 -11.78
C VAL A 5 -7.89 -12.62 -12.88
N PRO A 6 -8.80 -11.73 -13.31
CA PRO A 6 -8.60 -10.86 -14.46
C PRO A 6 -7.36 -9.96 -14.29
N MET A 7 -6.51 -9.93 -15.31
CA MET A 7 -5.36 -9.01 -15.36
C MET A 7 -5.85 -7.61 -15.69
N CYS A 8 -5.93 -6.72 -14.70
CA CYS A 8 -6.24 -5.31 -14.92
C CYS A 8 -5.09 -4.64 -15.70
N LYS A 9 -5.27 -4.48 -17.02
CA LYS A 9 -4.30 -3.78 -17.88
C LYS A 9 -4.42 -2.25 -17.81
N ARG A 10 -5.50 -1.71 -17.22
CA ARG A 10 -5.82 -0.27 -17.13
C ARG A 10 -6.39 0.06 -15.75
N CYS A 11 -5.92 1.13 -15.12
CA CYS A 11 -6.58 1.76 -13.96
C CYS A 11 -7.82 2.53 -14.45
N CYS A 12 -8.75 2.92 -13.54
CA CYS A 12 -10.04 3.57 -13.83
C CYS A 12 -9.98 4.90 -14.62
N PHE A 13 -8.79 5.35 -15.03
CA PHE A 13 -8.52 6.59 -15.77
C PHE A 13 -7.57 6.41 -16.98
N CYS A 14 -7.44 5.21 -17.57
CA CYS A 14 -6.50 4.92 -18.68
C CYS A 14 -5.01 5.15 -18.35
N LEU A 15 -4.68 5.52 -17.11
CA LEU A 15 -3.31 5.71 -16.66
C LEU A 15 -2.58 4.36 -16.60
N PRO A 16 -1.32 4.30 -17.05
CA PRO A 16 -0.50 3.10 -16.92
C PRO A 16 -0.40 2.74 -15.44
N LEU A 17 -0.60 1.44 -15.15
CA LEU A 17 -0.67 0.85 -13.80
C LEU A 17 0.39 1.39 -12.81
N ARG A 18 1.61 1.62 -13.31
CA ARG A 18 2.74 2.19 -12.57
C ARG A 18 2.51 3.63 -12.10
N GLN A 19 1.94 4.49 -12.95
CA GLN A 19 1.65 5.88 -12.60
C GLN A 19 0.52 5.94 -11.57
N GLY A 20 -0.50 5.09 -11.70
CA GLY A 20 -1.58 5.00 -10.71
C GLY A 20 -1.07 4.62 -9.32
N LEU A 21 -0.18 3.62 -9.25
CA LEU A 21 0.42 3.17 -7.99
C LEU A 21 1.30 4.25 -7.34
N LEU A 22 2.04 5.00 -8.16
CA LEU A 22 2.92 6.07 -7.73
C LEU A 22 2.10 7.27 -7.24
N VAL A 23 1.08 7.69 -7.99
CA VAL A 23 0.13 8.74 -7.57
C VAL A 23 -0.54 8.37 -6.25
N TRP A 24 -0.98 7.11 -6.10
CA TRP A 24 -1.56 6.63 -4.85
C TRP A 24 -0.57 6.70 -3.68
N GLY A 25 0.68 6.28 -3.90
CA GLY A 25 1.75 6.40 -2.91
C GLY A 25 1.98 7.84 -2.45
N TYR A 26 1.97 8.81 -3.37
CA TYR A 26 2.09 10.23 -3.01
C TYR A 26 0.85 10.77 -2.29
N ILE A 27 -0.35 10.41 -2.73
CA ILE A 27 -1.59 10.80 -2.03
C ILE A 27 -1.57 10.28 -0.60
N LYS A 28 -1.19 9.01 -0.41
CA LYS A 28 -1.06 8.41 0.92
C LYS A 28 0.02 9.14 1.76
N LEU A 29 1.17 9.45 1.18
CA LEU A 29 2.23 10.17 1.88
C LEU A 29 1.78 11.58 2.34
N ILE A 30 1.04 12.30 1.50
CA ILE A 30 0.46 13.62 1.85
C ILE A 30 -0.58 13.46 2.96
N ALA A 31 -1.44 12.45 2.87
CA ALA A 31 -2.44 12.17 3.90
C ALA A 31 -1.80 11.80 5.24
N ASP A 32 -0.78 10.94 5.24
CA ASP A 32 -0.04 10.54 6.43
C ASP A 32 0.67 11.75 7.07
N LEU A 33 1.24 12.65 6.26
CA LEU A 33 1.85 13.90 6.73
C LEU A 33 0.81 14.84 7.38
N TYR A 34 -0.36 14.97 6.76
CA TYR A 34 -1.46 15.79 7.31
C TYR A 34 -1.96 15.24 8.65
N ILE A 35 -2.14 13.92 8.77
CA ILE A 35 -2.53 13.27 10.01
C ILE A 35 -1.45 13.45 11.08
N LEU A 36 -0.17 13.29 10.72
CA LEU A 36 0.94 13.50 11.64
C LEU A 36 0.98 14.94 12.18
N ALA A 37 0.68 15.94 11.34
CA ALA A 37 0.57 17.33 11.76
C ALA A 37 -0.56 17.55 12.76
N ILE A 38 -1.73 16.94 12.55
CA ILE A 38 -2.86 16.98 13.49
C ILE A 38 -2.46 16.33 14.83
N LEU A 39 -1.84 15.14 14.79
CA LEU A 39 -1.40 14.44 16.00
C LEU A 39 -0.34 15.24 16.76
N ALA A 40 0.59 15.87 16.06
CA ALA A 40 1.59 16.75 16.67
C ALA A 40 0.93 17.99 17.30
N TYR A 41 -0.06 18.58 16.65
CA TYR A 41 -0.82 19.71 17.22
C TYR A 41 -1.58 19.30 18.50
N LEU A 42 -2.24 18.13 18.48
CA LEU A 42 -2.90 17.56 19.66
C LEU A 42 -1.91 17.29 20.80
N LEU A 43 -0.71 16.78 20.48
CA LEU A 43 0.36 16.59 21.47
C LEU A 43 0.73 17.92 22.17
N VAL A 44 0.89 19.00 21.40
CA VAL A 44 1.23 20.33 21.93
C VAL A 44 0.12 20.84 22.86
N ILE A 45 -1.15 20.68 22.49
CA ILE A 45 -2.29 21.04 23.34
C ILE A 45 -2.21 20.28 24.67
N ILE A 46 -2.05 18.96 24.64
CA ILE A 46 -2.03 18.13 25.84
C ILE A 46 -0.89 18.55 26.78
N ILE A 47 0.29 18.82 26.24
CA ILE A 47 1.44 19.31 27.01
C ILE A 47 1.14 20.69 27.61
N ALA A 48 0.55 21.60 26.85
CA ALA A 48 0.21 22.95 27.30
C ALA A 48 -0.79 22.95 28.47
N PHE A 49 -1.79 22.07 28.42
CA PHE A 49 -2.79 21.92 29.48
C PHE A 49 -2.35 20.96 30.61
N LYS A 50 -1.15 20.36 30.53
CA LYS A 50 -0.61 19.40 31.51
C LYS A 50 -1.56 18.23 31.84
N VAL A 51 -2.36 17.80 30.86
CA VAL A 51 -3.29 16.67 31.02
C VAL A 51 -2.50 15.38 30.75
N PHE A 52 -1.74 14.92 31.75
CA PHE A 52 -0.95 13.69 31.66
C PHE A 52 -1.76 12.49 32.11
N GLU A 53 -2.69 12.06 31.27
CA GLU A 53 -3.47 10.83 31.46
C GLU A 53 -3.12 9.76 30.43
N VAL A 54 -3.86 8.64 30.46
CA VAL A 54 -3.73 7.50 29.52
C VAL A 54 -3.73 7.97 28.05
N GLU A 55 -4.44 9.06 27.75
CA GLU A 55 -4.49 9.69 26.42
C GLU A 55 -3.12 10.12 25.90
N PHE A 56 -2.24 10.62 26.76
CA PHE A 56 -0.89 11.03 26.37
C PHE A 56 -0.04 9.84 25.92
N ALA A 57 -0.10 8.74 26.66
CA ALA A 57 0.60 7.50 26.29
C ALA A 57 0.04 6.91 24.99
N CYS A 58 -1.29 6.87 24.83
CA CYS A 58 -1.94 6.45 23.60
C CYS A 58 -1.53 7.30 22.39
N LEU A 59 -1.42 8.62 22.56
CA LEU A 59 -1.08 9.54 21.49
C LEU A 59 0.39 9.40 21.07
N ILE A 60 1.32 9.18 22.01
CA ILE A 60 2.72 8.87 21.68
C ILE A 60 2.82 7.58 20.87
N ILE A 61 2.11 6.53 21.29
CA ILE A 61 2.09 5.25 20.58
C ILE A 61 1.50 5.44 19.17
N ALA A 62 0.43 6.21 19.05
CA ALA A 62 -0.17 6.53 17.75
C ALA A 62 0.82 7.25 16.83
N ILE A 63 1.53 8.28 17.32
CA ILE A 63 2.57 8.99 16.56
C ILE A 63 3.67 8.02 16.10
N ALA A 64 4.15 7.14 16.99
CA ALA A 64 5.18 6.17 16.64
C ALA A 64 4.72 5.21 15.53
N ILE A 65 3.48 4.72 15.58
CA ILE A 65 2.89 3.87 14.54
C ILE A 65 2.79 4.63 13.21
N PHE A 66 2.32 5.88 13.22
CA PHE A 66 2.21 6.71 12.02
C PHE A 66 3.58 7.02 11.40
N LEU A 67 4.63 7.22 12.21
CA LEU A 67 5.99 7.40 11.72
C LEU A 67 6.51 6.15 11.00
N ILE A 68 6.21 4.96 11.53
CA ILE A 68 6.57 3.70 10.88
C ILE A 68 5.82 3.54 9.55
N ASP A 69 4.52 3.82 9.53
CA ASP A 69 3.71 3.75 8.30
C ASP A 69 4.19 4.75 7.24
N PHE A 70 4.55 5.97 7.66
CA PHE A 70 5.14 6.99 6.80
C PHE A 70 6.48 6.53 6.19
N ALA A 71 7.36 5.95 7.00
CA ALA A 71 8.63 5.40 6.52
C ALA A 71 8.43 4.24 5.54
N LEU A 72 7.48 3.34 5.82
CA LEU A 72 7.12 2.24 4.92
C LEU A 72 6.58 2.75 3.58
N THR A 73 5.76 3.81 3.60
CA THR A 73 5.22 4.46 2.41
C THR A 73 6.34 5.09 1.56
N ILE A 74 7.36 5.70 2.18
CA ILE A 74 8.54 6.20 1.45
C ILE A 74 9.31 5.06 0.78
N VAL A 75 9.61 3.98 1.52
CA VAL A 75 10.32 2.80 0.97
C VAL A 75 9.54 2.22 -0.20
N PHE A 76 8.21 2.21 -0.10
CA PHE A 76 7.33 1.80 -1.20
C PHE A 76 7.47 2.69 -2.43
N VAL A 77 7.37 4.01 -2.28
CA VAL A 77 7.53 4.97 -3.40
C VAL A 77 8.90 4.78 -4.07
N VAL A 78 9.97 4.65 -3.30
CA VAL A 78 11.32 4.38 -3.82
C VAL A 78 11.39 3.03 -4.54
N GLY A 79 10.75 1.99 -4.00
CA GLY A 79 10.67 0.66 -4.61
C GLY A 79 10.02 0.67 -5.99
N VAL A 80 8.93 1.42 -6.15
CA VAL A 80 8.22 1.62 -7.43
C VAL A 80 9.08 2.41 -8.43
N HIS A 81 9.81 3.42 -7.96
CA HIS A 81 10.73 4.20 -8.79
C HIS A 81 11.90 3.34 -9.32
N LYS A 82 12.56 2.57 -8.44
CA LYS A 82 13.72 1.75 -8.80
C LYS A 82 13.39 0.46 -9.58
N LYS A 83 12.11 0.13 -9.79
CA LYS A 83 11.65 -1.09 -10.50
C LYS A 83 12.18 -2.40 -9.89
N ILE A 84 12.52 -2.41 -8.61
CA ILE A 84 13.10 -3.58 -7.95
C ILE A 84 11.97 -4.46 -7.40
N VAL A 85 11.75 -5.61 -8.05
CA VAL A 85 10.66 -6.55 -7.74
C VAL A 85 10.69 -7.07 -6.29
N LYS A 86 11.88 -7.13 -5.66
CA LYS A 86 12.03 -7.57 -4.26
C LYS A 86 11.25 -6.66 -3.28
N TYR A 87 11.40 -5.34 -3.42
CA TYR A 87 10.69 -4.38 -2.55
C TYR A 87 9.19 -4.36 -2.80
N LEU A 88 8.76 -4.45 -4.07
CA LEU A 88 7.32 -4.54 -4.38
C LEU A 88 6.69 -5.81 -3.78
N ARG A 89 7.41 -6.94 -3.80
CA ARG A 89 6.91 -8.19 -3.19
C ARG A 89 6.81 -8.09 -1.67
N LEU A 90 7.82 -7.51 -1.02
CA LEU A 90 7.79 -7.28 0.43
C LEU A 90 6.59 -6.40 0.80
N PHE A 91 6.41 -5.29 0.09
CA PHE A 91 5.32 -4.37 0.33
C PHE A 91 3.93 -4.97 0.03
N TYR A 92 3.82 -5.85 -0.95
CA TYR A 92 2.60 -6.63 -1.19
C TYR A 92 2.24 -7.52 0.00
N ILE A 93 3.22 -8.20 0.61
CA ILE A 93 2.99 -9.01 1.81
C ILE A 93 2.56 -8.11 2.97
N LEU A 94 3.24 -6.99 3.19
CA LEU A 94 2.87 -6.02 4.23
C LEU A 94 1.45 -5.47 4.03
N SER A 95 1.06 -5.16 2.79
CA SER A 95 -0.28 -4.67 2.48
C SER A 95 -1.37 -5.69 2.81
N ILE A 96 -1.12 -6.98 2.58
CA ILE A 96 -2.03 -8.06 2.97
C ILE A 96 -2.12 -8.18 4.48
N VAL A 97 -0.99 -8.10 5.18
CA VAL A 97 -0.96 -8.13 6.65
C VAL A 97 -1.75 -6.95 7.23
N MET A 98 -1.56 -5.75 6.68
CA MET A 98 -2.31 -4.56 7.09
C MET A 98 -3.82 -4.68 6.82
N LEU A 99 -4.23 -5.26 5.68
CA LEU A 99 -5.64 -5.58 5.41
C LEU A 99 -6.20 -6.55 6.48
N ALA A 100 -5.45 -7.60 6.83
CA ALA A 100 -5.87 -8.56 7.85
C ALA A 100 -6.01 -7.92 9.24
N ILE A 101 -5.05 -7.08 9.63
CA ILE A 101 -5.11 -6.31 10.89
C ILE A 101 -6.31 -5.36 10.88
N THR A 102 -6.56 -4.66 9.77
CA THR A 102 -7.71 -3.75 9.63
C THR A 102 -9.04 -4.48 9.81
N LEU A 103 -9.17 -5.68 9.21
CA LEU A 103 -10.35 -6.53 9.39
C LEU A 103 -10.52 -7.01 10.84
N LEU A 104 -9.44 -7.43 11.49
CA LEU A 104 -9.49 -7.84 12.91
C LEU A 104 -9.91 -6.69 13.82
N LEU A 105 -9.37 -5.49 13.60
CA LEU A 105 -9.74 -4.28 14.35
C LEU A 105 -11.22 -3.93 14.13
N MET A 106 -11.72 -4.06 12.89
CA MET A 106 -13.14 -3.84 12.59
C MET A 106 -14.04 -4.82 13.36
N ILE A 107 -13.71 -6.12 13.35
CA ILE A 107 -14.48 -7.14 14.07
C ILE A 107 -14.45 -6.87 15.59
N ALA A 108 -13.27 -6.56 16.13
CA ALA A 108 -13.12 -6.23 17.54
C ALA A 108 -13.95 -5.00 17.95
N TYR A 109 -13.92 -3.95 17.12
CA TYR A 109 -14.70 -2.74 17.34
C TYR A 109 -16.21 -3.01 17.32
N ILE A 110 -16.70 -3.78 16.35
CA ILE A 110 -18.12 -4.18 16.28
C ILE A 110 -18.51 -4.99 17.53
N GLY A 111 -17.67 -5.92 17.95
CA GLY A 111 -17.91 -6.72 19.16
C GLY A 111 -17.95 -5.88 20.44
N LEU A 112 -17.06 -4.89 20.55
CA LEU A 112 -17.02 -3.97 21.68
C LEU A 112 -18.28 -3.08 21.72
N VAL A 113 -18.64 -2.46 20.60
CA VAL A 113 -19.84 -1.60 20.51
C VAL A 113 -21.13 -2.39 20.77
N ALA A 114 -21.22 -3.64 20.31
CA ALA A 114 -22.37 -4.51 20.59
C ALA A 114 -22.48 -4.87 22.09
N SER A 115 -21.37 -4.85 22.82
CA SER A 115 -21.31 -5.24 24.24
C SER A 115 -21.62 -4.08 25.20
N PHE A 116 -21.42 -2.82 24.76
CA PHE A 116 -21.67 -1.64 25.58
C PHE A 116 -22.80 -0.78 24.97
N PRO A 117 -24.01 -0.76 25.56
CA PRO A 117 -25.09 0.12 25.13
C PRO A 117 -24.82 1.55 25.61
N TRP A 118 -23.90 2.24 24.93
CA TRP A 118 -23.49 3.60 25.28
C TRP A 118 -24.46 4.68 24.79
N TYR A 119 -25.30 4.34 23.80
CA TYR A 119 -26.22 5.29 23.18
C TYR A 119 -27.60 5.26 23.84
N SER A 120 -28.09 6.45 24.16
CA SER A 120 -29.39 6.65 24.82
C SER A 120 -30.57 6.67 23.83
N SER A 121 -30.32 6.98 22.56
CA SER A 121 -31.35 7.13 21.52
C SER A 121 -31.07 6.24 20.31
N THR A 122 -32.14 5.68 19.72
CA THR A 122 -32.07 4.84 18.52
C THR A 122 -31.58 5.61 17.29
N ALA A 123 -31.84 6.91 17.20
CA ALA A 123 -31.40 7.73 16.07
C ALA A 123 -29.86 7.92 16.05
N GLU A 124 -29.25 8.18 17.21
CA GLU A 124 -27.81 8.38 17.34
C GLU A 124 -27.02 7.09 17.04
N LEU A 125 -27.57 5.94 17.44
CA LEU A 125 -27.03 4.62 17.08
C LEU A 125 -26.96 4.44 15.57
N TRP A 126 -28.06 4.72 14.87
CA TRP A 126 -28.13 4.54 13.41
C TRP A 126 -27.16 5.47 12.68
N GLU A 127 -27.07 6.74 13.09
CA GLU A 127 -26.10 7.67 12.51
C GLU A 127 -24.65 7.21 12.72
N HIS A 128 -24.32 6.77 13.93
CA HIS A 128 -22.97 6.27 14.24
C HIS A 128 -22.64 5.03 13.42
N TYR A 129 -23.56 4.07 13.35
CA TYR A 129 -23.37 2.86 12.56
C TYR A 129 -23.18 3.18 11.07
N ILE A 130 -24.01 4.04 10.48
CA ILE A 130 -23.88 4.41 9.06
C ILE A 130 -22.52 5.05 8.81
N LYS A 131 -22.12 6.04 9.62
CA LYS A 131 -20.84 6.75 9.47
C LYS A 131 -19.66 5.79 9.60
N VAL A 132 -19.65 4.96 10.64
CA VAL A 132 -18.53 4.06 10.94
C VAL A 132 -18.44 2.93 9.91
N TYR A 133 -19.54 2.25 9.61
CA TYR A 133 -19.52 1.16 8.62
C TYR A 133 -19.21 1.66 7.21
N SER A 134 -19.76 2.80 6.80
CA SER A 134 -19.45 3.39 5.49
C SER A 134 -17.96 3.72 5.37
N SER A 135 -17.37 4.31 6.41
CA SER A 135 -15.93 4.60 6.47
C SER A 135 -15.09 3.33 6.35
N PHE A 136 -15.36 2.31 7.17
CA PHE A 136 -14.62 1.04 7.11
C PHE A 136 -14.77 0.35 5.76
N PHE A 137 -15.97 0.34 5.18
CA PHE A 137 -16.21 -0.24 3.87
C PHE A 137 -15.37 0.44 2.79
N LEU A 138 -15.32 1.77 2.77
CA LEU A 138 -14.49 2.53 1.82
C LEU A 138 -13.01 2.20 1.99
N VAL A 139 -12.51 2.14 3.23
CA VAL A 139 -11.12 1.76 3.53
C VAL A 139 -10.80 0.37 2.99
N LEU A 140 -11.68 -0.61 3.20
CA LEU A 140 -11.49 -1.98 2.71
C LEU A 140 -11.48 -2.05 1.18
N VAL A 141 -12.44 -1.40 0.51
CA VAL A 141 -12.52 -1.37 -0.95
C VAL A 141 -11.23 -0.77 -1.53
N VAL A 142 -10.77 0.34 -0.95
CA VAL A 142 -9.54 1.01 -1.37
C VAL A 142 -8.29 0.14 -1.12
N GLN A 143 -8.17 -0.50 0.05
CA GLN A 143 -7.05 -1.40 0.34
C GLN A 143 -7.03 -2.62 -0.58
N ILE A 144 -8.18 -3.26 -0.82
CA ILE A 144 -8.30 -4.40 -1.74
C ILE A 144 -7.93 -3.97 -3.16
N TYR A 145 -8.46 -2.83 -3.61
CA TYR A 145 -8.12 -2.28 -4.92
C TYR A 145 -6.62 -2.07 -5.05
N PHE A 146 -5.97 -1.49 -4.05
CA PHE A 146 -4.54 -1.25 -4.03
C PHE A 146 -3.71 -2.56 -4.08
N ILE A 147 -4.13 -3.60 -3.34
CA ILE A 147 -3.49 -4.93 -3.38
C ILE A 147 -3.63 -5.56 -4.77
N LEU A 148 -4.78 -5.41 -5.42
CA LEU A 148 -4.98 -5.89 -6.79
C LEU A 148 -4.06 -5.17 -7.78
N LEU A 149 -3.92 -3.84 -7.67
CA LEU A 149 -3.00 -3.06 -8.51
C LEU A 149 -1.54 -3.50 -8.31
N LEU A 150 -1.10 -3.68 -7.06
CA LEU A 150 0.22 -4.20 -6.72
C LEU A 150 0.48 -5.56 -7.36
N ARG A 151 -0.48 -6.48 -7.25
CA ARG A 151 -0.40 -7.81 -7.83
C ARG A 151 -0.25 -7.74 -9.35
N SER A 152 -1.06 -6.92 -10.02
CA SER A 152 -0.98 -6.73 -11.47
C SER A 152 0.39 -6.19 -11.91
N GLU A 153 0.99 -5.27 -11.15
CA GLU A 153 2.32 -4.70 -11.47
C GLU A 153 3.44 -5.75 -11.27
N ILE A 154 3.38 -6.54 -10.20
CA ILE A 154 4.34 -7.63 -9.95
C ILE A 154 4.30 -8.68 -11.07
N ILE A 155 3.10 -9.07 -11.52
CA ILE A 155 2.94 -10.03 -12.63
C ILE A 155 3.51 -9.44 -13.92
N LYS A 156 3.24 -8.16 -14.21
CA LYS A 156 3.77 -7.48 -15.40
C LYS A 156 5.30 -7.45 -15.40
N LEU A 157 5.93 -7.09 -14.28
CA LEU A 157 7.39 -7.08 -14.15
C LEU A 157 8.01 -8.49 -14.23
N LYS A 158 7.30 -9.52 -13.74
CA LYS A 158 7.73 -10.91 -13.88
C LYS A 158 7.67 -11.37 -15.34
N ASN A 159 6.63 -10.97 -16.08
CA ASN A 159 6.44 -11.38 -17.47
C ASN A 159 7.31 -10.59 -18.45
N SER A 160 7.62 -9.31 -18.18
CA SER A 160 8.57 -8.52 -18.99
C SER A 160 10.01 -9.01 -18.91
N ARG A 161 10.39 -9.88 -17.96
CA ARG A 161 11.67 -10.59 -18.02
C ARG A 161 11.64 -11.83 -18.93
N LYS A 162 10.43 -12.25 -19.32
CA LYS A 162 10.18 -13.34 -20.27
C LYS A 162 9.47 -12.76 -21.48
N PHE A 163 10.10 -11.82 -22.19
CA PHE A 163 9.63 -11.47 -23.53
C PHE A 163 9.84 -12.70 -24.41
N ARG A 164 8.77 -13.49 -24.59
CA ARG A 164 8.64 -14.42 -25.69
C ARG A 164 8.00 -13.62 -26.82
N PHE A 165 8.80 -13.20 -27.79
CA PHE A 165 8.23 -12.70 -29.05
C PHE A 165 7.48 -13.87 -29.68
N VAL A 166 6.16 -13.86 -29.58
CA VAL A 166 5.33 -14.74 -30.39
C VAL A 166 5.17 -14.00 -31.70
N ASN A 167 6.03 -14.34 -32.66
CA ASN A 167 5.93 -13.91 -34.03
C ASN A 167 4.65 -14.55 -34.60
N ASN A 168 3.56 -13.77 -34.67
CA ASN A 168 2.28 -14.22 -35.23
C ASN A 168 2.29 -14.21 -36.77
N THR A 169 3.43 -13.86 -37.36
CA THR A 169 3.72 -13.96 -38.79
C THR A 169 4.88 -14.93 -38.93
N ALA A 170 4.76 -15.92 -39.82
CA ALA A 170 5.77 -16.95 -39.98
C ALA A 170 7.18 -16.37 -40.21
N GLU A 171 8.18 -17.15 -39.79
CA GLU A 171 9.62 -17.10 -40.13
C GLU A 171 10.60 -16.46 -39.13
N ALA A 172 11.65 -17.25 -38.87
CA ALA A 172 12.91 -17.04 -38.15
C ALA A 172 12.88 -16.66 -36.65
N LEU A 173 13.43 -17.59 -35.87
CA LEU A 173 13.67 -17.54 -34.44
C LEU A 173 14.90 -16.65 -34.17
N CYS A 174 14.71 -15.34 -33.96
CA CYS A 174 15.81 -14.48 -33.48
C CYS A 174 15.93 -14.60 -31.95
N SER A 175 16.82 -15.47 -31.47
CA SER A 175 17.37 -15.40 -30.12
C SER A 175 18.46 -14.34 -30.10
N MET A 176 18.22 -13.22 -29.40
CA MET A 176 19.30 -12.28 -29.09
C MET A 176 19.98 -12.75 -27.81
N GLU A 177 21.15 -13.35 -27.96
CA GLU A 177 22.09 -13.57 -26.87
C GLU A 177 22.69 -12.20 -26.55
N CYS A 178 22.40 -11.65 -25.38
CA CYS A 178 23.13 -10.48 -24.90
C CYS A 178 24.55 -10.94 -24.54
N GLU A 179 25.46 -10.92 -25.52
CA GLU A 179 26.87 -10.89 -25.22
C GLU A 179 27.15 -9.62 -24.41
N VAL A 180 27.55 -9.84 -23.15
CA VAL A 180 28.16 -8.81 -22.33
C VAL A 180 29.35 -8.29 -23.13
N PRO A 181 29.46 -6.98 -23.43
CA PRO A 181 30.57 -6.48 -24.21
C PRO A 181 31.89 -6.83 -23.50
N ALA A 182 32.76 -7.54 -24.22
CA ALA A 182 34.11 -7.94 -23.85
C ALA A 182 35.08 -6.75 -23.70
N ALA A 183 34.59 -5.63 -23.14
CA ALA A 183 35.37 -4.45 -22.80
C ALA A 183 35.86 -4.48 -21.33
N ALA A 184 35.51 -5.52 -20.55
CA ALA A 184 35.94 -5.65 -19.16
C ALA A 184 37.09 -6.65 -18.94
N GLU A 185 37.48 -7.47 -19.93
CA GLU A 185 38.58 -8.46 -19.76
C GLU A 185 39.95 -8.00 -20.30
N ALA A 186 40.07 -6.81 -20.90
CA ALA A 186 41.35 -6.32 -21.41
C ALA A 186 42.11 -5.38 -20.45
N ALA A 187 41.58 -5.09 -19.24
CA ALA A 187 42.19 -4.14 -18.31
C ALA A 187 42.96 -4.76 -17.13
N GLU A 188 42.98 -6.10 -16.98
CA GLU A 188 43.62 -6.77 -15.84
C GLU A 188 44.67 -7.82 -16.27
N GLY A 189 45.37 -7.52 -17.36
CA GLY A 189 46.36 -8.43 -17.96
C GLY A 189 47.44 -7.73 -18.77
N ARG A 190 47.91 -6.56 -18.31
CA ARG A 190 49.21 -5.94 -18.69
C ARG A 190 49.43 -4.67 -17.86
N GLN A 191 49.90 -4.85 -16.63
CA GLN A 191 51.05 -4.16 -16.02
C GLN A 191 51.19 -4.62 -14.57
#